data_AF-A0ABD3UYT5-F1
#
_entry.id   AF-A0ABD3UYT5-F1
#
_cell.length_a   1.000
_cell.length_b   1.000
_cell.length_c   1.000
_cell.angle_alpha   90.00
_cell.angle_beta   90.00
_cell.angle_gamma   90.00
#
_symmetry.space_group_name_H-M   'P 1'
#
loop_
_entity.id
_entity.type
_entity.pdbx_description
1 polymer ?
#
loop_
_entity_poly.entity_id
_entity_poly.type
_entity_poly.pdbx_seq_one_letter_code
_entity_poly.pdbx_strand_id
1 'polypeptide(L)'
;RHRHEVCERYFREIRSYLKFKPTIFHLVDEDFAIDNTVVDSKLVALKKKIVEVASQQPYWGEEVPARWILLERELMRLKAAKVK
;
A
#
# COMPACT_ATOMS: atom_id res chain seq x y z
N ARG A 1 21.69 18.07 5.31
CA ARG A 1 22.06 17.49 6.63
C ARG A 1 20.94 17.70 7.64
N HIS A 2 20.55 18.93 7.97
CA HIS A 2 19.46 19.21 8.92
C HIS A 2 18.13 18.49 8.63
N ARG A 3 17.64 18.50 7.38
CA ARG A 3 16.40 17.79 7.00
C ARG A 3 16.46 16.28 7.30
N HIS A 4 17.61 15.66 7.04
CA HIS A 4 17.82 14.23 7.28
C HIS A 4 17.80 13.93 8.78
N GLU A 5 18.45 14.75 9.60
CA GLU A 5 18.47 14.60 11.06
C GLU A 5 17.08 14.74 11.69
N VAL A 6 16.28 15.69 11.19
CA VAL A 6 14.89 15.87 11.62
C VAL A 6 14.06 14.64 11.25
N CYS A 7 14.16 14.16 10.00
CA CYS A 7 13.46 12.95 9.56
C CYS A 7 13.84 11.72 10.42
N GLU A 8 15.13 11.51 10.68
CA GLU A 8 15.59 10.38 11.49
C GLU A 8 15.08 10.42 12.92
N ARG A 9 14.94 11.61 13.52
CA ARG A 9 14.32 11.75 14.83
C ARG A 9 12.86 11.32 14.79
N TYR A 10 12.09 11.82 13.82
CA TYR A 10 10.68 11.44 13.67
C TYR A 10 10.49 9.95 13.40
N PHE A 11 11.32 9.35 12.54
CA PHE A 11 11.26 7.92 12.27
C PHE A 11 11.56 7.09 13.52
N ARG A 12 12.52 7.51 14.35
CA ARG A 12 12.82 6.85 15.62
C ARG A 12 11.64 6.91 16.60
N GLU A 13 10.95 8.04 16.67
CA GLU A 13 9.76 8.21 17.50
C GLU A 13 8.63 7.28 17.03
N ILE A 14 8.36 7.24 15.71
CA ILE A 14 7.37 6.35 15.10
C ILE A 14 7.68 4.88 15.39
N ARG A 15 8.92 4.44 15.12
CA ARG A 15 9.34 3.05 15.40
C ARG A 15 9.24 2.70 16.88
N SER A 16 9.60 3.63 17.78
CA SER A 16 9.48 3.40 19.23
C SER A 16 8.03 3.26 19.68
N TYR A 17 7.13 4.08 19.13
CA TYR A 17 5.69 4.00 19.42
C TYR A 17 5.08 2.68 18.91
N LEU A 18 5.50 2.23 17.72
CA LEU A 18 4.96 1.04 17.07
C LEU A 18 5.56 -0.27 17.58
N LYS A 19 6.75 -0.24 18.21
CA LYS A 19 7.47 -1.41 18.74
C LYS A 19 6.61 -2.34 19.61
N PHE A 20 5.63 -1.79 20.32
CA PHE A 20 4.79 -2.54 21.25
C PHE A 20 3.35 -2.74 20.75
N LYS A 21 3.08 -2.38 19.49
CA LYS A 21 1.75 -2.53 18.87
C LYS A 21 1.70 -3.82 18.05
N PRO A 22 0.59 -4.58 18.09
CA PRO A 22 0.39 -5.74 17.21
C PRO A 22 0.50 -5.40 15.72
N THR A 23 0.26 -4.14 15.35
CA THR A 23 0.35 -3.67 13.97
C THR A 23 1.77 -3.74 13.39
N ILE A 24 2.82 -3.85 14.22
CA ILE A 24 4.20 -3.90 13.73
C ILE A 24 4.46 -5.02 12.73
N PHE A 25 3.77 -6.16 12.88
CA PHE A 25 3.90 -7.30 11.96
C PHE A 25 3.37 -7.01 10.55
N HIS A 26 2.60 -5.93 10.38
CA HIS A 26 2.04 -5.52 9.09
C HIS A 26 2.80 -4.36 8.45
N LEU A 27 3.89 -3.90 9.08
CA LEU A 27 4.66 -2.76 8.59
C LEU A 27 5.94 -3.23 7.88
N VAL A 28 6.33 -2.48 6.86
CA VAL A 28 7.63 -2.63 6.20
C VAL A 28 8.66 -1.86 7.04
N ASP A 29 9.81 -2.47 7.31
CA ASP A 29 10.89 -1.89 8.14
C ASP A 29 11.72 -0.82 7.41
N GLU A 30 11.08 -0.04 6.54
CA GLU A 30 11.73 0.99 5.72
C GLU A 30 10.90 2.28 5.71
N ASP A 31 11.51 3.37 6.16
CA ASP A 31 10.89 4.69 6.25
C ASP A 31 11.32 5.59 5.09
N PHE A 32 10.34 6.23 4.43
CA PHE A 32 10.57 7.14 3.31
C PHE A 32 10.10 8.56 3.65
N ALA A 33 10.99 9.55 3.54
CA ALA A 33 10.64 10.97 3.59
C ALA A 33 10.65 11.53 2.18
N ILE A 34 9.50 11.99 1.68
CA ILE A 34 9.33 12.47 0.31
C ILE A 34 9.00 13.96 0.32
N ASP A 35 9.70 14.71 -0.51
CA ASP A 35 9.40 16.11 -0.79
C ASP A 35 8.62 16.22 -2.12
N ASN A 36 7.31 16.42 -2.03
CA ASN A 36 6.42 16.50 -3.19
C ASN A 36 6.57 17.80 -4.01
N THR A 37 7.42 18.73 -3.57
CA THR A 37 7.67 19.98 -4.29
C THR A 37 8.78 19.86 -5.33
N VAL A 38 9.52 18.75 -5.32
CA VAL A 38 10.67 18.49 -6.21
C VAL A 38 10.59 17.09 -6.80
N VAL A 39 11.40 16.85 -7.84
CA VAL A 39 11.63 15.49 -8.34
C VAL A 39 12.48 14.73 -7.32
N ASP A 40 11.82 14.02 -6.42
CA ASP A 40 12.46 13.30 -5.33
C ASP A 40 12.80 11.85 -5.75
N SER A 41 14.09 11.50 -5.68
CA SER A 41 14.56 10.14 -5.93
C SER A 41 13.98 9.13 -4.94
N LYS A 42 13.60 9.57 -3.73
CA LYS A 42 12.93 8.74 -2.74
C LYS A 42 11.53 8.33 -3.14
N LEU A 43 10.84 9.12 -3.98
CA LEU A 43 9.56 8.71 -4.55
C LEU A 43 9.73 7.53 -5.51
N VAL A 44 10.81 7.51 -6.29
CA VAL A 44 11.14 6.38 -7.18
C VAL A 44 11.48 5.14 -6.35
N ALA A 45 12.26 5.30 -5.28
CA ALA A 45 12.57 4.22 -4.35
C ALA A 45 11.30 3.64 -3.69
N LEU A 46 10.39 4.51 -3.21
CA LEU A 46 9.11 4.08 -2.64
C LEU A 46 8.28 3.29 -3.65
N LYS A 47 8.15 3.78 -4.89
CA LYS A 47 7.43 3.06 -5.95
C LYS A 47 8.01 1.67 -6.19
N LYS A 48 9.33 1.55 -6.25
CA LYS A 48 10.01 0.26 -6.41
C LYS A 48 9.71 -0.67 -5.23
N LYS A 49 9.75 -0.15 -3.99
CA LYS A 49 9.47 -0.95 -2.79
C LYS A 49 8.02 -1.43 -2.73
N ILE A 50 7.06 -0.58 -3.11
CA ILE A 50 5.65 -0.95 -3.21
C ILE A 50 5.48 -2.12 -4.18
N VAL A 51 6.08 -2.03 -5.37
CA VAL A 51 6.01 -3.11 -6.38
C VAL A 51 6.66 -4.39 -5.87
N GLU A 52 7.81 -4.29 -5.20
CA GLU A 52 8.50 -5.44 -4.59
C GLU A 52 7.60 -6.13 -3.56
N VAL A 53 7.04 -5.39 -2.60
CA VAL A 53 6.16 -5.94 -1.56
C VAL A 53 4.89 -6.53 -2.15
N ALA A 54 4.30 -5.84 -3.14
CA ALA A 54 3.10 -6.31 -3.80
C ALA A 54 3.35 -7.61 -4.58
N SER A 55 4.50 -7.72 -5.26
CA SER A 55 4.91 -8.93 -5.99
C SER A 55 5.12 -10.18 -5.12
N GLN A 56 5.38 -9.99 -3.83
CA GLN A 56 5.50 -11.08 -2.86
C GLN A 56 4.16 -11.61 -2.35
N GLN A 57 3.05 -10.92 -2.64
CA GLN A 57 1.74 -11.33 -2.18
C GLN A 57 1.24 -12.53 -2.99
N PRO A 58 0.62 -13.55 -2.36
CA PRO A 58 0.17 -14.76 -3.04
C PRO A 58 -0.82 -14.49 -4.18
N TYR A 59 -1.65 -13.46 -4.02
CA TYR A 59 -2.69 -13.05 -4.97
C TYR A 59 -2.18 -12.03 -6.01
N TRP A 60 -0.87 -11.75 -6.07
CA TRP A 60 -0.33 -10.79 -7.03
C TRP A 60 -0.52 -11.28 -8.47
N GLY A 61 -1.21 -10.48 -9.29
CA GLY A 61 -1.56 -10.84 -10.67
C GLY A 61 -2.81 -11.70 -10.80
N GLU A 62 -3.44 -12.11 -9.70
CA GLU A 62 -4.77 -12.73 -9.74
C GLU A 62 -5.84 -11.66 -9.97
N GLU A 63 -6.80 -11.92 -10.88
CA GLU A 63 -8.04 -11.14 -10.89
C GLU A 63 -8.81 -11.55 -9.64
N VAL A 64 -8.63 -10.80 -8.54
CA VAL A 64 -9.49 -10.91 -7.35
C VAL A 64 -10.58 -9.85 -7.49
N PRO A 65 -11.70 -10.15 -8.17
CA PRO A 65 -12.80 -9.21 -8.24
C PRO A 65 -13.32 -9.00 -6.82
N ALA A 66 -13.39 -7.74 -6.41
CA ALA A 66 -14.01 -7.40 -5.14
C ALA A 66 -15.43 -8.00 -5.10
N ARG A 67 -15.88 -8.46 -3.93
CA ARG A 67 -17.18 -9.17 -3.80
C ARG A 67 -18.35 -8.36 -4.38
N TRP A 68 -18.27 -7.02 -4.31
CA TRP A 68 -19.26 -6.14 -4.91
C TRP A 68 -19.23 -6.15 -6.45
N ILE A 69 -18.07 -6.32 -7.08
CA ILE A 69 -17.93 -6.48 -8.54
C ILE A 69 -18.55 -7.81 -8.97
N LEU A 70 -18.30 -8.89 -8.23
CA LEU A 70 -18.94 -10.19 -8.47
C LEU A 70 -20.47 -10.11 -8.36
N LEU A 71 -20.96 -9.44 -7.32
CA LEU A 71 -22.39 -9.22 -7.11
C LEU A 71 -22.99 -8.40 -8.26
N GLU A 72 -22.35 -7.31 -8.68
CA GLU A 72 -22.82 -6.46 -9.77
C GLU A 72 -22.90 -7.24 -11.10
N ARG A 73 -21.85 -8.01 -11.43
CA ARG A 73 -21.84 -8.88 -12.62
C ARG A 73 -23.01 -9.87 -12.60
N GLU A 74 -23.28 -10.50 -11.45
CA GLU A 74 -24.37 -11.47 -11.31
C GLU A 74 -25.76 -10.81 -11.37
N LEU A 75 -25.92 -9.63 -10.75
CA LEU A 75 -27.16 -8.86 -10.84
C LEU A 75 -27.46 -8.44 -12.29
N MET A 76 -26.45 -8.02 -13.05
CA MET A 76 -26.61 -7.71 -14.48
C MET A 76 -27.03 -8.94 -15.29
N ARG A 77 -26.41 -10.11 -15.02
CA ARG A 77 -26.77 -11.38 -15.66
C ARG A 77 -28.23 -11.75 -15.39
N LEU A 78 -28.67 -11.66 -14.13
CA LEU A 78 -30.06 -11.93 -13.74
C LEU A 78 -31.04 -10.95 -14.37
N LYS A 79 -30.68 -9.66 -14.46
CA LYS A 79 -31.50 -8.64 -15.13
C LYS A 79 -31.67 -8.96 -16.61
N ALA A 80 -30.60 -9.35 -17.31
CA ALA A 80 -30.68 -9.73 -18.72
C ALA A 80 -31.52 -11.00 -18.95
N ALA A 81 -31.46 -11.97 -18.02
CA ALA A 81 -32.25 -13.20 -18.09
C ALA A 81 -33.75 -12.99 -17.85
N LYS A 82 -34.14 -11.96 -17.08
CA LYS A 82 -35.55 -11.58 -16.83
C LYS A 82 -36.22 -10.80 -17.97
N VAL A 83 -35.47 -10.40 -19.00
CA VAL A 83 -35.97 -9.62 -20.15
C VAL A 83 -36.31 -10.53 -21.35
N LYS A 84 -36.37 -11.86 -21.15
CA LYS A 84 -36.90 -12.83 -22.13
C LYS A 84 -38.24 -13.38 -21.69
#